data_AF-A0A820BQ28-F1
#
_entry.id   AF-A0A820BQ28-F1
#
_cell.length_a   1.000
_cell.length_b   1.000
_cell.length_c   1.000
_cell.angle_alpha   90.00
_cell.angle_beta   90.00
_cell.angle_gamma   90.00
#
_symmetry.space_group_name_H-M   'P 1'
#
loop_
_entity.id
_entity.type
_entity.pdbx_description
1 polymer ?
#
loop_
_entity_poly.entity_id
_entity_poly.type
_entity_poly.pdbx_seq_one_letter_code
_entity_poly.pdbx_strand_id
1 'polypeptide(L)'
;DKIENISLKCQSISTFIDVLLVHGPDILTNINLLNLTSSQFTTQYFINLLDQQNIEIKTTIAFGLIKLFLSSRLEPNIALLEIILDYRFSNGYRSINQYQRDDITSFFYFFIHSSISNVLLIEELTFDLVSRYLPFVSDIIQWLINQS
;
A
#
# COMPACT_ATOMS: atom_id res chain seq x y z
N ASP A 1 15.22 -19.55 -11.11
CA ASP A 1 14.81 -18.59 -12.18
C ASP A 1 13.62 -17.70 -11.83
N LYS A 2 12.34 -18.12 -11.95
CA LYS A 2 11.20 -17.21 -11.67
C LYS A 2 11.04 -16.82 -10.19
N ILE A 3 11.20 -17.77 -9.27
CA ILE A 3 11.08 -17.54 -7.81
C ILE A 3 12.23 -16.66 -7.29
N GLU A 4 13.45 -16.97 -7.72
CA GLU A 4 14.66 -16.22 -7.35
C GLU A 4 14.61 -14.75 -7.81
N ASN A 5 14.01 -14.49 -8.97
CA ASN A 5 13.76 -13.14 -9.47
C ASN A 5 12.78 -12.34 -8.58
N ILE A 6 11.77 -13.00 -8.00
CA ILE A 6 10.82 -12.35 -7.08
C ILE A 6 11.52 -12.02 -5.75
N SER A 7 12.28 -12.95 -5.19
CA SER A 7 13.02 -12.73 -3.95
C SER A 7 13.99 -11.54 -4.06
N LEU A 8 14.75 -11.47 -5.15
CA LEU A 8 15.66 -10.36 -5.41
C LEU A 8 14.93 -9.01 -5.54
N LYS A 9 13.75 -9.00 -6.17
CA LYS A 9 12.91 -7.80 -6.28
C LYS A 9 12.40 -7.34 -4.93
N CYS A 10 11.84 -8.25 -4.11
CA CYS A 10 11.39 -7.92 -2.76
C CYS A 10 12.53 -7.38 -1.89
N GLN A 11 13.73 -7.96 -2.02
CA GLN A 11 14.92 -7.48 -1.32
C GLN A 11 15.32 -6.08 -1.78
N SER A 12 15.36 -5.83 -3.09
CA SER A 12 15.70 -4.52 -3.66
C SER A 12 14.70 -3.45 -3.23
N ILE A 13 13.40 -3.76 -3.23
CA ILE A 13 12.33 -2.87 -2.77
C ILE A 13 12.51 -2.56 -1.28
N SER A 14 12.78 -3.58 -0.45
CA SER A 14 13.01 -3.40 0.98
C SER A 14 14.22 -2.50 1.25
N THR A 15 15.34 -2.72 0.55
CA THR A 15 16.52 -1.85 0.66
C THR A 15 16.22 -0.43 0.22
N PHE A 16 15.44 -0.24 -0.85
CA PHE A 16 15.01 1.10 -1.27
C PHE A 16 14.17 1.79 -0.20
N ILE A 17 13.21 1.10 0.41
CA ILE A 17 12.43 1.62 1.54
C ILE A 17 13.35 2.01 2.70
N ASP A 18 14.32 1.17 3.05
CA ASP A 18 15.26 1.47 4.14
C ASP A 18 16.10 2.73 3.86
N VAL A 19 16.55 2.90 2.61
CA VAL A 19 17.24 4.13 2.17
C VAL A 19 16.35 5.36 2.37
N LEU A 20 15.07 5.28 1.97
CA LEU A 20 14.12 6.37 2.16
C LEU A 20 13.80 6.63 3.63
N LEU A 21 13.77 5.60 4.47
CA LEU A 21 13.57 5.74 5.92
C LEU A 21 14.72 6.49 6.59
N VAL A 22 15.96 6.19 6.18
CA VAL A 22 17.17 6.81 6.74
C VAL A 22 17.36 8.23 6.21
N HIS A 23 17.29 8.40 4.88
CA HIS A 23 17.71 9.63 4.21
C HIS A 23 16.57 10.55 3.78
N GLY A 24 15.32 10.06 3.80
CA GLY A 24 14.19 10.76 3.22
C GLY A 24 14.18 10.71 1.69
N PRO A 25 13.09 11.15 1.05
CA PRO A 25 12.92 11.10 -0.41
C PRO A 25 13.82 12.09 -1.15
N ASP A 26 14.35 13.12 -0.50
CA ASP A 26 15.22 14.13 -1.10
C ASP A 26 16.56 13.57 -1.61
N ILE A 27 16.96 12.38 -1.16
CA ILE A 27 18.11 11.68 -1.74
C ILE A 27 17.90 11.36 -3.23
N LEU A 28 16.64 11.28 -3.67
CA LEU A 28 16.27 10.99 -5.05
C LEU A 28 16.35 12.21 -5.97
N THR A 29 16.43 13.44 -5.44
CA THR A 29 16.45 14.65 -6.26
C THR A 29 17.66 14.68 -7.21
N ASN A 30 18.79 14.09 -6.78
CA ASN A 30 20.01 13.99 -7.59
C ASN A 30 19.99 12.85 -8.62
N ILE A 31 19.04 11.92 -8.50
CA ILE A 31 18.90 10.74 -9.36
C ILE A 31 17.77 10.94 -10.39
N ASN A 32 16.91 11.93 -10.14
CA ASN A 32 15.70 12.14 -10.90
C ASN A 32 15.96 12.81 -12.27
N LEU A 33 16.25 11.97 -13.27
CA LEU A 33 16.40 12.36 -14.68
C LEU A 33 15.10 12.91 -15.31
N LEU A 34 13.95 12.75 -14.64
CA LEU A 34 12.62 13.07 -15.16
C LEU A 34 12.07 14.43 -14.68
N ASN A 35 12.87 15.23 -13.97
CA ASN A 35 12.44 16.55 -13.46
C ASN A 35 11.18 16.50 -12.57
N LEU A 36 10.89 15.35 -11.94
CA LEU A 36 9.79 15.22 -10.97
C LEU A 36 10.23 15.77 -9.59
N THR A 37 9.28 16.04 -8.70
CA THR A 37 9.65 16.19 -7.28
C THR A 37 9.99 14.82 -6.69
N SER A 38 10.77 14.78 -5.60
CA SER A 38 11.13 13.53 -4.90
C SER A 38 9.90 12.69 -4.51
N SER A 39 8.82 13.36 -4.09
CA SER A 39 7.54 12.73 -3.74
C SER A 39 6.83 12.11 -4.96
N GLN A 40 6.79 12.84 -6.08
CA GLN A 40 6.20 12.35 -7.34
C GLN A 40 6.97 11.15 -7.90
N PHE A 41 8.30 11.22 -7.89
CA PHE A 41 9.13 10.10 -8.33
C PHE A 41 8.90 8.86 -7.46
N THR A 42 8.88 9.02 -6.13
CA THR A 42 8.65 7.91 -5.20
C THR A 42 7.27 7.29 -5.40
N THR A 43 6.25 8.12 -5.58
CA THR A 43 4.87 7.66 -5.87
C THR A 43 4.82 6.86 -7.17
N GLN A 44 5.38 7.41 -8.25
CA GLN A 44 5.40 6.73 -9.55
C GLN A 44 6.20 5.42 -9.51
N TYR A 45 7.31 5.39 -8.78
CA TYR A 45 8.12 4.19 -8.60
C TYR A 45 7.32 3.06 -7.97
N PHE A 46 6.62 3.32 -6.86
CA PHE A 46 5.80 2.29 -6.21
C PHE A 46 4.61 1.86 -7.07
N ILE A 47 3.95 2.78 -7.77
CA ILE A 47 2.85 2.45 -8.70
C ILE A 47 3.35 1.53 -9.82
N ASN A 48 4.48 1.86 -10.45
CA ASN A 48 5.05 1.05 -11.53
C ASN A 48 5.44 -0.37 -11.08
N LEU A 49 5.76 -0.57 -9.80
CA LEU A 49 6.07 -1.89 -9.26
C LEU A 49 4.81 -2.77 -9.06
N LEU A 50 3.61 -2.19 -8.99
CA LEU A 50 2.38 -2.93 -8.77
C LEU A 50 1.86 -3.68 -10.00
N ASP A 51 2.27 -3.28 -11.20
CA ASP A 51 1.91 -3.95 -12.46
C ASP A 51 2.40 -5.41 -12.52
N GLN A 52 3.28 -5.83 -11.60
CA GLN A 52 3.86 -7.17 -11.60
C GLN A 52 2.94 -8.27 -11.04
N GLN A 53 1.73 -7.94 -10.58
CA GLN A 53 0.69 -8.85 -10.02
C GLN A 53 1.14 -9.84 -8.92
N ASN A 54 2.39 -9.81 -8.49
CA ASN A 54 2.92 -10.74 -7.50
C ASN A 54 2.56 -10.30 -6.08
N ILE A 55 2.02 -11.22 -5.29
CA ILE A 55 1.51 -10.90 -3.96
C ILE A 55 2.61 -10.54 -2.96
N GLU A 56 3.78 -11.17 -3.04
CA GLU A 56 4.90 -10.90 -2.14
C GLU A 56 5.43 -9.48 -2.36
N ILE A 57 5.55 -9.05 -3.62
CA ILE A 57 5.95 -7.69 -3.98
C ILE A 57 4.94 -6.67 -3.43
N LYS A 58 3.64 -6.92 -3.61
CA LYS A 58 2.57 -6.06 -3.08
C LYS A 58 2.63 -5.98 -1.56
N THR A 59 2.86 -7.10 -0.87
CA THR A 59 3.06 -7.14 0.58
C THR A 59 4.25 -6.28 0.99
N THR A 60 5.42 -6.47 0.37
CA THR A 60 6.63 -5.71 0.69
C THR A 60 6.42 -4.21 0.49
N ILE A 61 5.78 -3.80 -0.61
CA ILE A 61 5.46 -2.39 -0.88
C ILE A 61 4.49 -1.85 0.18
N ALA A 62 3.39 -2.56 0.48
CA ALA A 62 2.40 -2.10 1.44
C ALA A 62 3.01 -1.88 2.84
N PHE A 63 3.78 -2.84 3.35
CA PHE A 63 4.49 -2.67 4.63
C PHE A 63 5.54 -1.56 4.58
N GLY A 64 6.21 -1.39 3.44
CA GLY A 64 7.15 -0.30 3.22
C GLY A 64 6.51 1.08 3.32
N LEU A 65 5.40 1.27 2.62
CA LEU A 65 4.63 2.52 2.62
C LEU A 65 4.12 2.83 4.03
N ILE A 66 3.60 1.84 4.75
CA ILE A 66 3.20 2.00 6.16
C ILE A 66 4.35 2.57 7.00
N LYS A 67 5.56 2.01 6.89
CA LYS A 67 6.73 2.50 7.63
C LYS A 67 7.09 3.92 7.23
N LEU A 68 7.08 4.24 5.94
CA LEU A 68 7.41 5.58 5.45
C LEU A 68 6.40 6.64 5.91
N PHE A 69 5.11 6.29 5.96
CA PHE A 69 4.05 7.17 6.47
C PHE A 69 4.15 7.39 7.97
N LEU A 70 4.29 6.31 8.76
CA LEU A 70 4.41 6.41 10.22
C LEU A 70 5.67 7.17 10.66
N SER A 71 6.73 7.12 9.87
CA SER A 71 7.96 7.87 10.12
C SER A 71 7.96 9.29 9.54
N SER A 72 6.85 9.75 8.94
CA SER A 72 6.74 11.05 8.27
C SER A 72 7.82 11.28 7.20
N ARG A 73 8.33 10.20 6.60
CA ARG A 73 9.33 10.24 5.52
C ARG A 73 8.69 10.38 4.15
N LEU A 74 7.43 9.99 4.02
CA LEU A 74 6.65 10.14 2.80
C LEU A 74 5.28 10.67 3.17
N GLU A 75 4.84 11.72 2.49
CA GLU A 75 3.49 12.24 2.65
C GLU A 75 2.49 11.24 2.08
N PRO A 76 1.43 10.90 2.82
CA PRO A 76 0.37 10.03 2.32
C PRO A 76 -0.37 10.72 1.17
N ASN A 77 -0.71 9.95 0.15
CA ASN A 77 -1.61 10.38 -0.91
C ASN A 77 -2.55 9.23 -1.27
N ILE A 78 -3.63 9.55 -1.98
CA ILE A 78 -4.69 8.63 -2.38
C ILE A 78 -4.09 7.41 -3.08
N ALA A 79 -3.30 7.61 -4.13
CA ALA A 79 -2.74 6.53 -4.94
C ALA A 79 -1.89 5.54 -4.13
N LEU A 80 -1.10 6.02 -3.17
CA LEU A 80 -0.30 5.15 -2.30
C LEU A 80 -1.12 4.46 -1.20
N LEU A 81 -2.15 5.13 -0.68
CA LEU A 81 -3.09 4.54 0.27
C LEU A 81 -3.95 3.44 -0.38
N GLU A 82 -4.32 3.62 -1.66
CA GLU A 82 -4.99 2.57 -2.44
C GLU A 82 -4.18 1.28 -2.48
N ILE A 83 -2.85 1.37 -2.59
CA ILE A 83 -1.97 0.18 -2.58
C ILE A 83 -2.14 -0.63 -1.28
N ILE A 84 -2.16 0.06 -0.14
CA ILE A 84 -2.28 -0.57 1.18
C ILE A 84 -3.69 -1.16 1.35
N LEU A 85 -4.71 -0.46 0.86
CA LEU A 85 -6.11 -0.89 0.93
C LEU A 85 -6.40 -2.07 0.01
N ASP A 86 -5.97 -2.01 -1.25
CA ASP A 86 -6.05 -3.11 -2.21
C ASP A 86 -5.35 -4.34 -1.67
N TYR A 87 -4.17 -4.18 -1.06
CA TYR A 87 -3.49 -5.28 -0.40
C TYR A 87 -4.34 -5.84 0.75
N ARG A 88 -4.89 -5.01 1.64
CA ARG A 88 -5.73 -5.42 2.77
C ARG A 88 -6.96 -6.24 2.34
N PHE A 89 -7.59 -5.87 1.23
CA PHE A 89 -8.75 -6.60 0.71
C PHE A 89 -8.38 -7.77 -0.22
N SER A 90 -7.09 -7.94 -0.55
CA SER A 90 -6.62 -9.03 -1.41
C SER A 90 -6.58 -10.40 -0.69
N ASN A 91 -6.57 -11.46 -1.48
CA ASN A 91 -6.34 -12.83 -0.97
C ASN A 91 -4.96 -12.97 -0.28
N GLY A 92 -3.98 -12.13 -0.63
CA GLY A 92 -2.67 -12.15 0.02
C GLY A 92 -2.72 -11.76 1.50
N TYR A 93 -3.57 -10.80 1.86
CA TYR A 93 -3.78 -10.42 3.25
C TYR A 93 -4.30 -11.59 4.10
N ARG A 94 -5.09 -12.49 3.50
CA ARG A 94 -5.57 -13.70 4.19
C ARG A 94 -4.47 -14.76 4.36
N SER A 95 -3.45 -14.73 3.50
CA SER A 95 -2.34 -15.70 3.51
C SER A 95 -1.18 -15.35 4.45
N ILE A 96 -1.07 -14.09 4.89
CA ILE A 96 -0.04 -13.68 5.85
C ILE A 96 -0.37 -14.12 7.28
N ASN A 97 0.58 -13.99 8.21
CA ASN A 97 0.34 -14.36 9.61
C ASN A 97 -0.54 -13.33 10.34
N GLN A 98 -1.08 -13.71 11.51
CA GLN A 98 -2.00 -12.85 12.26
C GLN A 98 -1.34 -11.52 12.69
N TYR A 99 -0.09 -11.56 13.15
CA TYR A 99 0.62 -10.35 13.57
C TYR A 99 0.75 -9.32 12.45
N GLN A 100 1.07 -9.76 11.23
CA GLN A 100 1.15 -8.90 10.06
C GLN A 100 -0.21 -8.29 9.69
N ARG A 101 -1.31 -9.01 9.89
CA ARG A 101 -2.66 -8.46 9.72
C ARG A 101 -2.97 -7.40 10.78
N ASP A 102 -2.57 -7.67 12.02
CA ASP A 102 -2.78 -6.76 13.15
C ASP A 102 -1.96 -5.47 12.95
N ASP A 103 -0.75 -5.54 12.41
CA ASP A 103 0.08 -4.37 12.07
C ASP A 103 -0.60 -3.44 11.06
N ILE A 104 -1.17 -3.99 9.98
CA ILE A 104 -1.88 -3.20 8.95
C ILE A 104 -3.16 -2.59 9.53
N THR A 105 -3.89 -3.36 10.33
CA THR A 105 -5.11 -2.87 10.98
C THR A 105 -4.78 -1.74 11.97
N SER A 106 -3.72 -1.91 12.75
CA SER A 106 -3.22 -0.90 13.68
C SER A 106 -2.73 0.35 12.96
N PHE A 107 -2.05 0.20 11.82
CA PHE A 107 -1.65 1.32 10.98
C PHE A 107 -2.84 2.19 10.60
N PHE A 108 -3.92 1.63 10.05
CA PHE A 108 -5.09 2.45 9.68
C PHE A 108 -5.72 3.14 10.88
N TYR A 109 -5.79 2.47 12.03
CA TYR A 109 -6.27 3.07 13.26
C TYR A 109 -5.41 4.28 13.66
N PHE A 110 -4.09 4.12 13.77
CA PHE A 110 -3.19 5.23 14.11
C PHE A 110 -3.19 6.34 13.06
N PHE A 111 -3.19 5.98 11.78
CA PHE A 111 -3.16 6.90 10.66
C PHE A 111 -4.37 7.84 10.67
N ILE A 112 -5.59 7.29 10.77
CA ILE A 112 -6.84 8.06 10.82
C ILE A 112 -6.87 8.98 12.05
N HIS A 113 -6.42 8.50 13.20
CA HIS A 113 -6.48 9.28 14.45
C HIS A 113 -5.32 10.28 14.61
N SER A 114 -4.32 10.26 13.74
CA SER A 114 -3.14 11.12 13.85
C SER A 114 -3.36 12.55 13.31
N SER A 115 -4.25 12.75 12.33
CA SER A 115 -4.56 14.08 11.81
C SER A 115 -5.90 14.13 11.07
N ILE A 116 -6.54 15.30 11.05
CA ILE A 116 -7.79 15.49 10.28
C ILE A 116 -7.57 15.36 8.77
N SER A 117 -6.38 15.74 8.27
CA SER A 117 -6.01 15.55 6.87
C SER A 117 -6.02 14.07 6.48
N ASN A 118 -5.56 13.18 7.37
CA ASN A 118 -5.59 11.74 7.14
C ASN A 118 -7.01 11.17 7.17
N VAL A 119 -7.91 11.73 7.98
CA VAL A 119 -9.34 11.39 7.95
C VAL A 119 -9.92 11.71 6.57
N LEU A 120 -9.68 12.93 6.07
CA LEU A 120 -10.20 13.36 4.76
C LEU A 120 -9.68 12.49 3.62
N LEU A 121 -8.39 12.12 3.63
CA LEU A 121 -7.82 11.19 2.64
C LEU A 121 -8.50 9.82 2.66
N ILE A 122 -8.80 9.29 3.85
CA ILE A 122 -9.49 8.00 3.98
C ILE A 122 -10.97 8.12 3.61
N GLU A 123 -11.65 9.22 3.91
CA GLU A 123 -13.03 9.47 3.49
C GLU A 123 -13.16 9.50 1.97
N GLU A 124 -12.25 10.19 1.29
CA GLU A 124 -12.19 10.24 -0.19
C GLU A 124 -12.02 8.84 -0.79
N LEU A 125 -11.16 8.02 -0.19
CA LEU A 125 -10.98 6.62 -0.59
C LEU A 125 -12.17 5.72 -0.25
N THR A 126 -12.88 6.01 0.84
CA THR A 126 -13.96 5.14 1.33
C THR A 126 -15.12 5.10 0.35
N PHE A 127 -15.45 6.22 -0.29
CA PHE A 127 -16.52 6.25 -1.29
C PHE A 127 -16.21 5.36 -2.49
N ASP A 128 -14.97 5.42 -2.99
CA ASP A 128 -14.50 4.61 -4.10
C ASP A 128 -14.32 3.14 -3.74
N LEU A 129 -13.85 2.84 -2.53
CA LEU A 129 -13.70 1.47 -2.02
C LEU A 129 -15.07 0.80 -1.81
N VAL A 130 -16.01 1.51 -1.17
CA VAL A 130 -17.37 1.01 -0.98
C VAL A 130 -18.00 0.71 -2.34
N SER A 131 -17.82 1.59 -3.33
CA SER A 131 -18.32 1.36 -4.69
C SER A 131 -17.64 0.19 -5.41
N ARG A 132 -16.33 -0.01 -5.23
CA ARG A 132 -15.56 -1.13 -5.80
C ARG A 132 -15.90 -2.49 -5.17
N TYR A 133 -16.20 -2.53 -3.87
CA TYR A 133 -16.45 -3.78 -3.13
C TYR A 133 -17.93 -4.04 -2.82
N LEU A 134 -18.84 -3.07 -3.09
CA LEU A 134 -20.29 -3.27 -3.02
C LEU A 134 -20.77 -4.50 -3.82
N PRO A 135 -20.28 -4.76 -5.05
CA PRO A 135 -20.69 -5.93 -5.82
C PRO A 135 -20.37 -7.24 -5.10
N PHE A 136 -19.21 -7.32 -4.45
CA PHE A 136 -18.82 -8.49 -3.66
C PHE A 136 -19.70 -8.70 -2.42
N VAL A 137 -20.05 -7.61 -1.72
CA VAL A 137 -21.00 -7.68 -0.59
C VAL A 137 -22.40 -8.09 -1.07
N SER A 138 -22.81 -7.58 -2.24
CA SER A 138 -24.08 -7.93 -2.88
C SER A 138 -24.14 -9.40 -3.27
N ASP A 139 -23.06 -9.96 -3.81
CA ASP A 139 -22.94 -11.38 -4.17
C ASP A 139 -23.02 -12.30 -2.95
N ILE A 140 -22.42 -11.92 -1.81
CA ILE A 140 -22.55 -12.66 -0.55
C ILE A 140 -24.00 -12.63 -0.04
N ILE A 141 -24.67 -11.48 -0.09
CA ILE A 141 -26.07 -11.35 0.34
C ILE A 141 -26.99 -12.17 -0.56
N GLN A 142 -26.83 -12.07 -1.89
CA GLN A 142 -27.56 -12.86 -2.88
C GLN A 142 -27.35 -14.36 -2.65
N TRP A 143 -26.11 -14.78 -2.40
CA TRP A 143 -25.80 -16.16 -2.08
C TRP A 143 -26.47 -16.64 -0.79
N LEU A 144 -26.48 -15.82 0.28
CA LEU A 144 -27.18 -16.14 1.54
C LEU A 144 -28.70 -16.27 1.35
N ILE A 145 -29.31 -15.42 0.53
CA ILE A 145 -30.74 -15.47 0.19
C ILE A 145 -31.09 -16.75 -0.59
N ASN A 146 -30.22 -17.17 -1.51
CA ASN A 146 -30.47 -18.35 -2.36
C ASN A 146 -30.20 -19.70 -1.65
N GLN A 147 -29.72 -19.67 -0.40
CA GLN A 147 -29.56 -20.87 0.45
C GLN A 147 -30.79 -21.16 1.32
N SER A 148 -31.75 -20.23 1.40
CA SER A 148 -33.05 -20.42 2.06
C SER A 148 -34.13 -20.87 1.07
#